data_AF-A0A1B7MXN3-F1
#
_entry.id   AF-A0A1B7MXN3-F1
#
_cell.length_a   1.000
_cell.length_b   1.000
_cell.length_c   1.000
_cell.angle_alpha   90.00
_cell.angle_beta   90.00
_cell.angle_gamma   90.00
#
_symmetry.space_group_name_H-M   'P 1'
#
loop_
_entity.id
_entity.type
_entity.pdbx_description
1 polymer ?
#
loop_
_entity_poly.entity_id
_entity_poly.type
_entity_poly.pdbx_seq_one_letter_code
_entity_poly.pdbx_strand_id
1 'polypeptide(L)'
;MSILKPEPSTQGASITLTQVLQLGITTILILDYSFFLSQQGTQGSANTLQLAAAEYGRSGTSTAVQKAVEDVLSQDHGDEKELCKMILDITLQNRMSKVAKE
;
A
#
# COMPACT_ATOMS: atom_id res chain seq x y z
N MET A 1 50.97 -9.22 13.40
CA MET A 1 50.07 -8.17 12.89
C MET A 1 48.99 -8.84 12.05
N SER A 2 47.83 -9.13 12.63
CA SER A 2 46.70 -9.71 11.91
C SER A 2 45.79 -8.58 11.47
N ILE A 3 45.61 -8.42 10.17
CA ILE A 3 44.73 -7.42 9.56
C ILE A 3 43.28 -7.83 9.90
N LEU A 4 42.60 -7.00 10.70
CA LEU A 4 41.17 -7.13 10.95
C LEU A 4 40.44 -7.02 9.61
N LYS A 5 39.79 -8.11 9.21
CA LYS A 5 38.85 -8.12 8.09
C LYS A 5 37.61 -7.33 8.55
N PRO A 6 37.18 -6.27 7.84
CA PRO A 6 35.98 -5.55 8.21
C PRO A 6 34.77 -6.47 8.04
N GLU A 7 33.97 -6.60 9.10
CA GLU A 7 32.67 -7.28 9.02
C GLU A 7 31.76 -6.56 8.02
N PRO A 8 30.88 -7.28 7.30
CA PRO A 8 29.88 -6.64 6.46
C PRO A 8 28.94 -5.84 7.36
N SER A 9 29.04 -4.51 7.31
CA SER A 9 28.07 -3.64 7.94
C SER A 9 26.70 -3.99 7.37
N THR A 10 25.81 -4.50 8.22
CA THR A 10 24.39 -4.67 7.94
C THR A 10 23.84 -3.31 7.51
N GLN A 11 23.80 -3.11 6.20
CA GLN A 11 23.23 -1.94 5.55
C GLN A 11 21.74 -2.02 5.82
N GLY A 12 21.29 -1.40 6.92
CA GLY A 12 19.88 -1.25 7.22
C GLY A 12 19.19 -0.74 5.97
N ALA A 13 18.19 -1.47 5.48
CA ALA A 13 17.53 -1.17 4.24
C ALA A 13 17.02 0.28 4.30
N SER A 14 17.59 1.15 3.45
CA SER A 14 17.04 2.50 3.26
C SER A 14 15.68 2.31 2.59
N ILE A 15 14.61 2.57 3.34
CA ILE A 15 13.26 2.52 2.79
C ILE A 15 13.12 3.72 1.86
N THR A 16 12.77 3.46 0.61
CA THR A 16 12.52 4.50 -0.39
C THR A 16 11.16 5.17 -0.16
N LEU A 17 10.99 6.42 -0.60
CA LEU A 17 9.69 7.11 -0.55
C LEU A 17 8.60 6.29 -1.25
N THR A 18 8.92 5.67 -2.39
CA THR A 18 8.04 4.75 -3.12
C THR A 18 7.51 3.62 -2.24
N GLN A 19 8.40 2.95 -1.49
CA GLN A 19 8.00 1.85 -0.60
C GLN A 19 7.12 2.34 0.56
N VAL A 20 7.40 3.52 1.12
CA VAL A 20 6.56 4.11 2.17
C VAL A 20 5.15 4.40 1.64
N LEU A 21 5.06 5.02 0.46
CA LEU A 21 3.77 5.35 -0.16
C LEU A 21 2.97 4.10 -0.51
N GLN A 22 3.61 3.11 -1.14
CA GLN A 22 2.98 1.83 -1.45
C GLN A 22 2.46 1.13 -0.20
N LEU A 23 3.26 1.07 0.87
CA LEU A 23 2.87 0.45 2.12
C LEU A 23 1.69 1.17 2.78
N GLY A 24 1.73 2.51 2.80
CA GLY A 24 0.66 3.34 3.35
C GLY A 24 -0.66 3.14 2.61
N ILE A 25 -0.64 3.24 1.28
CA ILE A 25 -1.84 3.05 0.43
C ILE A 25 -2.37 1.63 0.58
N THR A 26 -1.51 0.62 0.52
CA THR A 26 -1.89 -0.80 0.70
C THR A 26 -2.60 -1.02 2.03
N THR A 27 -2.04 -0.48 3.11
CA THR A 27 -2.60 -0.60 4.46
C THR A 27 -3.98 0.03 4.53
N ILE A 28 -4.16 1.24 3.98
CA ILE A 28 -5.45 1.93 3.98
C ILE A 28 -6.49 1.12 3.20
N LEU A 29 -6.14 0.60 2.02
CA LEU A 29 -7.05 -0.18 1.18
C LEU A 29 -7.50 -1.48 1.85
N ILE A 30 -6.58 -2.20 2.49
CA ILE A 30 -6.90 -3.42 3.23
C ILE A 30 -7.82 -3.11 4.41
N LEU A 31 -7.55 -2.04 5.18
CA LEU A 31 -8.38 -1.66 6.32
C LEU A 31 -9.78 -1.19 5.90
N ASP A 32 -9.89 -0.35 4.87
CA ASP A 32 -11.17 0.12 4.31
C ASP A 32 -12.04 -1.07 3.87
N TYR A 33 -11.43 -2.03 3.17
CA TYR A 33 -12.16 -3.20 2.69
C TYR A 33 -12.48 -4.21 3.80
N SER A 34 -11.60 -4.36 4.80
CA SER A 34 -11.88 -5.18 5.99
C SER A 34 -13.09 -4.64 6.76
N PHE A 35 -13.16 -3.32 6.90
CA PHE A 35 -14.31 -2.63 7.50
C PHE A 35 -15.56 -2.86 6.66
N PHE A 36 -15.49 -2.70 5.34
CA PHE A 36 -16.61 -2.98 4.43
C PHE A 36 -17.13 -4.42 4.54
N LEU A 37 -16.25 -5.43 4.62
CA LEU A 37 -16.63 -6.83 4.83
C LEU A 37 -17.28 -7.05 6.20
N SER A 38 -16.78 -6.39 7.25
CA SER A 38 -17.34 -6.51 8.60
C SER A 38 -18.80 -6.01 8.69
N GLN A 39 -19.13 -4.99 7.90
CA GLN A 39 -20.48 -4.42 7.84
C GLN A 39 -21.48 -5.34 7.14
N GLN A 40 -21.01 -6.31 6.35
CA GLN A 40 -21.88 -7.27 5.65
C GLN A 40 -22.28 -8.46 6.52
N GLY A 41 -21.76 -8.57 7.75
CA GLY A 41 -22.16 -9.60 8.72
C GLY A 41 -21.81 -11.04 8.32
N THR A 42 -21.00 -11.23 7.28
CA THR A 42 -20.70 -12.55 6.71
C THR A 42 -19.59 -13.32 7.44
N GLN A 43 -18.81 -12.67 8.32
CA GLN A 43 -17.61 -13.30 8.88
C GLN A 43 -17.08 -12.61 10.17
N GLY A 44 -16.35 -13.35 11.03
CA GLY A 44 -15.68 -12.80 12.21
C GLY A 44 -14.47 -11.91 11.90
N SER A 45 -14.12 -10.97 12.78
CA SER A 45 -13.17 -9.86 12.52
C SER A 45 -11.73 -10.28 12.13
N ALA A 46 -11.20 -11.39 12.67
CA ALA A 46 -9.87 -11.88 12.27
C ALA A 46 -9.86 -12.40 10.82
N ASN A 47 -11.01 -12.88 10.35
CA ASN A 47 -11.16 -13.44 9.02
C ASN A 47 -11.38 -12.33 7.97
N THR A 48 -12.01 -11.20 8.34
CA THR A 48 -12.21 -10.08 7.40
C THR A 48 -10.89 -9.42 6.96
N LEU A 49 -9.90 -9.30 7.86
CA LEU A 49 -8.58 -8.74 7.50
C LEU A 49 -7.82 -9.64 6.52
N GLN A 50 -7.85 -10.95 6.75
CA GLN A 50 -7.21 -11.92 5.86
C GLN A 50 -7.87 -11.96 4.49
N LEU A 51 -9.21 -11.94 4.46
CA LEU A 51 -9.97 -11.85 3.21
C LEU A 51 -9.67 -10.56 2.45
N ALA A 52 -9.51 -9.44 3.15
CA ALA A 52 -9.17 -8.18 2.50
C ALA A 52 -7.76 -8.15 1.92
N ALA A 53 -6.78 -8.70 2.64
CA ALA A 53 -5.42 -8.86 2.11
C ALA A 53 -5.39 -9.81 0.89
N ALA A 54 -6.17 -10.90 0.93
CA ALA A 54 -6.29 -11.81 -0.20
C ALA A 54 -6.93 -11.14 -1.42
N GLU A 55 -7.98 -10.34 -1.22
CA GLU A 55 -8.61 -9.58 -2.30
C GLU A 55 -7.66 -8.55 -2.90
N TYR A 56 -6.85 -7.88 -2.08
CA TYR A 56 -5.85 -6.92 -2.56
C TYR A 56 -4.84 -7.57 -3.52
N GLY A 57 -4.37 -8.77 -3.17
CA GLY A 57 -3.47 -9.54 -4.03
C GLY A 57 -4.15 -10.06 -5.30
N ARG A 58 -5.44 -10.43 -5.24
CA ARG A 58 -6.16 -11.06 -6.36
C ARG A 58 -6.73 -10.06 -7.38
N SER A 59 -7.17 -8.88 -6.93
CA SER A 59 -7.95 -7.91 -7.73
C SER A 59 -7.14 -7.11 -8.74
N GLY A 60 -5.81 -7.30 -8.80
CA GLY A 60 -4.91 -6.43 -9.59
C GLY A 60 -4.70 -5.03 -8.99
N THR A 61 -5.35 -4.74 -7.86
CA THR A 61 -5.21 -3.48 -7.10
C THR A 61 -3.76 -3.20 -6.75
N SER A 62 -2.99 -4.22 -6.38
CA SER A 62 -1.55 -4.07 -6.08
C SER A 62 -0.76 -3.49 -7.26
N THR A 63 -0.96 -4.04 -8.46
CA THR A 63 -0.29 -3.56 -9.69
C THR A 63 -0.74 -2.15 -10.05
N ALA A 64 -2.03 -1.84 -9.90
CA ALA A 64 -2.57 -0.51 -10.17
C ALA A 64 -2.01 0.56 -9.21
N VAL A 65 -1.92 0.24 -7.91
CA VAL A 65 -1.31 1.10 -6.89
C VAL A 65 0.18 1.32 -7.18
N GLN A 66 0.92 0.26 -7.50
CA GLN A 66 2.34 0.38 -7.83
C GLN A 66 2.56 1.38 -8.97
N LYS A 67 1.84 1.18 -10.09
CA LYS A 67 1.95 2.06 -11.25
C LYS A 67 1.58 3.51 -10.91
N ALA A 68 0.48 3.71 -10.18
CA ALA A 68 0.04 5.05 -9.85
C ALA A 68 1.01 5.79 -8.92
N VAL A 69 1.67 5.10 -7.98
CA VAL A 69 2.71 5.69 -7.14
C VAL A 69 3.94 6.07 -7.97
N GLU A 70 4.36 5.23 -8.91
CA GLU A 70 5.47 5.54 -9.83
C GLU A 70 5.14 6.77 -10.69
N ASP A 71 3.92 6.83 -11.24
CA ASP A 71 3.45 7.96 -12.05
C ASP A 71 3.44 9.26 -11.24
N VAL A 72 2.91 9.25 -10.01
CA VAL A 72 2.87 10.43 -9.13
C VAL A 72 4.26 10.93 -8.75
N LEU A 73 5.17 10.02 -8.38
CA LEU A 73 6.53 10.41 -8.02
C LEU A 73 7.33 10.96 -9.21
N SER A 74 6.99 10.55 -10.44
CA SER A 74 7.60 11.13 -11.65
C SER A 74 7.15 12.56 -11.93
N GLN A 75 5.98 12.96 -11.40
CA GLN A 75 5.38 14.28 -11.57
C GLN A 75 5.55 15.17 -10.33
N ASP A 76 6.12 14.65 -9.24
CA ASP A 76 6.24 15.39 -7.99
C ASP A 76 7.17 16.60 -8.14
N HIS A 77 6.65 17.76 -7.76
CA HIS A 77 7.38 19.04 -7.76
C HIS A 77 7.85 19.43 -6.35
N GLY A 78 7.68 18.54 -5.35
CA GLY A 78 8.04 18.77 -3.96
C GLY A 78 6.98 19.50 -3.14
N ASP A 79 5.73 19.57 -3.64
CA ASP A 79 4.59 20.12 -2.90
C ASP A 79 3.90 19.00 -2.09
N GLU A 80 4.06 19.05 -0.77
CA GLU A 80 3.50 18.06 0.15
C GLU A 80 1.97 17.98 0.11
N LYS A 81 1.27 19.10 -0.14
CA LYS A 81 -0.21 19.11 -0.19
C LYS A 81 -0.70 18.42 -1.46
N GLU A 82 -0.06 18.69 -2.58
CA GLU A 82 -0.38 17.99 -3.83
C GLU A 82 -0.04 16.51 -3.73
N LEU A 83 1.10 16.15 -3.12
CA LEU A 83 1.45 14.75 -2.85
C LEU A 83 0.38 14.05 -1.98
N CYS A 84 -0.08 14.68 -0.90
CA CYS A 84 -1.14 14.14 -0.06
C CYS A 84 -2.44 13.94 -0.84
N LYS A 85 -2.82 14.91 -1.68
CA LYS A 85 -4.01 14.84 -2.52
C LYS A 85 -3.91 13.69 -3.52
N MET A 86 -2.76 13.52 -4.18
CA MET A 86 -2.51 12.42 -5.11
C MET A 86 -2.57 11.05 -4.42
N ILE A 87 -2.02 10.91 -3.21
CA ILE A 87 -2.12 9.66 -2.42
C ILE A 87 -3.59 9.33 -2.09
N LEU A 88 -4.37 10.34 -1.70
CA LEU A 88 -5.80 10.19 -1.46
C LEU A 88 -6.54 9.77 -2.73
N ASP A 89 -6.24 10.39 -3.87
CA ASP A 89 -6.85 10.07 -5.16
C ASP A 89 -6.53 8.63 -5.60
N ILE A 90 -5.27 8.19 -5.48
CA ILE A 90 -4.87 6.80 -5.74
C ILE A 90 -5.67 5.85 -4.84
N THR A 91 -5.73 6.13 -3.55
CA THR A 91 -6.45 5.31 -2.58
C THR A 91 -7.93 5.23 -2.93
N LEU A 92 -8.56 6.36 -3.25
CA LEU A 92 -9.96 6.42 -3.64
C LEU A 92 -10.20 5.62 -4.93
N GLN A 93 -9.40 5.80 -5.97
CA GLN A 93 -9.54 5.12 -7.26
C GLN A 93 -9.39 3.60 -7.14
N ASN A 94 -8.51 3.14 -6.26
CA ASN A 94 -8.16 1.73 -6.10
C ASN A 94 -8.95 1.01 -4.97
N ARG A 95 -10.00 1.63 -4.42
CA ARG A 95 -10.84 0.98 -3.40
C ARG A 95 -11.47 -0.30 -3.90
N MET A 96 -11.18 -1.41 -3.24
CA MET A 96 -11.76 -2.73 -3.55
C MET A 96 -13.26 -2.81 -3.25
N SER A 97 -13.77 -1.96 -2.35
CA SER A 97 -15.21 -1.84 -2.07
C SER A 97 -16.02 -1.33 -3.27
N LYS A 98 -15.37 -0.69 -4.25
CA LYS A 98 -16.01 -0.26 -5.51
C LYS A 98 -16.35 -1.42 -6.44
N VAL A 99 -15.62 -2.54 -6.33
CA VAL A 99 -15.81 -3.73 -7.18
C VAL A 99 -17.07 -4.52 -6.78
N ALA A 100 -17.78 -4.09 -5.72
CA ALA A 100 -19.00 -4.74 -5.23
C ALA A 100 -20.29 -4.41 -6.04
N LYS A 101 -20.19 -3.85 -7.25
CA LYS A 101 -21.28 -3.67 -8.24
C LYS A 101 -20.65 -3.79 -9.63
N GLU A 102 -21.12 -4.60 -10.58
CA GLU A 102 -22.47 -5.08 -10.92
C GLU A 102 -22.55 -6.61 -11.11
#